data_AF-H2J161-F1
#
_entry.id   AF-H2J161-F1
#
_cell.length_a   1.000
_cell.length_b   1.000
_cell.length_c   1.000
_cell.angle_alpha   90.00
_cell.angle_beta   90.00
_cell.angle_gamma   90.00
#
_symmetry.space_group_name_H-M   'P 1'
#
loop_
_entity.id
_entity.type
_entity.pdbx_description
1 polymer ?
#
loop_
_entity_poly.entity_id
_entity_poly.type
_entity_poly.pdbx_seq_one_letter_code
_entity_poly.pdbx_strand_id
1 'polypeptide(L)'
;MILRKLVLLIALISGNCLACDNGKISDYINNNQGFLVQALSSDRISSGSTIFFHYTSKNDEHPDIIASYASDRCVASQSITFDTYSYDGSVANIESVFWGRGKYKKNLFIIVSWNYNADGVSTVGKYYSVFAYDYEKTKITKNENLTIKFKEGHDGFVDGKVVKYRFKTASDVLSYLEKN
;
A
#
# COMPACT_ATOMS: atom_id res chain seq x y z
N MET A 1 -38.70 8.65 57.79
CA MET A 1 -37.27 8.76 57.39
C MET A 1 -36.96 7.60 56.43
N ILE A 2 -37.52 7.63 55.21
CA ILE A 2 -36.83 7.99 53.95
C ILE A 2 -35.48 7.29 53.80
N LEU A 3 -35.42 6.24 52.96
CA LEU A 3 -34.35 6.15 51.96
C LEU A 3 -34.79 5.27 50.78
N ARG A 4 -35.25 5.94 49.71
CA ARG A 4 -35.37 5.38 48.36
C ARG A 4 -33.98 4.94 47.91
N LYS A 5 -33.79 3.66 47.59
CA LYS A 5 -32.65 3.23 46.75
C LYS A 5 -33.10 3.25 45.30
N LEU A 6 -32.70 4.31 44.62
CA LEU A 6 -32.79 4.50 43.18
C LEU A 6 -31.78 3.53 42.53
N VAL A 7 -32.27 2.50 41.85
CA VAL A 7 -31.44 1.63 41.02
C VAL A 7 -31.19 2.39 39.72
N LEU A 8 -29.99 2.96 39.57
CA LEU A 8 -29.54 3.54 38.31
C LEU A 8 -29.23 2.39 37.36
N LEU A 9 -30.14 2.11 36.43
CA LEU A 9 -29.86 1.29 35.27
C LEU A 9 -28.92 2.10 34.36
N ILE A 10 -27.61 1.90 34.49
CA ILE A 10 -26.66 2.41 33.52
C ILE A 10 -26.81 1.51 32.30
N ALA A 11 -27.66 1.94 31.37
CA ALA A 11 -27.62 1.45 30.00
C ALA A 11 -26.28 1.91 29.42
N LEU A 12 -25.27 1.04 29.52
CA LEU A 12 -24.13 1.07 28.63
C LEU A 12 -24.69 0.84 27.23
N ILE A 13 -25.06 1.93 26.56
CA ILE A 13 -25.13 1.95 25.11
C ILE A 13 -23.67 1.76 24.69
N SER A 14 -23.22 0.50 24.64
CA SER A 14 -22.12 0.12 23.78
C SER A 14 -22.61 0.48 22.38
N GLY A 15 -22.34 1.72 21.97
CA GLY A 15 -22.33 2.05 20.57
C GLY A 15 -21.47 0.97 19.96
N ASN A 16 -22.09 0.08 19.19
CA ASN A 16 -21.38 -0.78 18.29
C ASN A 16 -20.69 0.18 17.33
N CYS A 17 -19.50 0.64 17.72
CA CYS A 17 -18.51 1.08 16.77
C CYS A 17 -18.17 -0.23 16.07
N LEU A 18 -19.00 -0.59 15.08
CA LEU A 18 -18.71 -1.63 14.12
C LEU A 18 -17.42 -1.16 13.48
N ALA A 19 -16.30 -1.59 14.06
CA ALA A 19 -14.99 -1.39 13.48
C ALA A 19 -15.09 -2.08 12.12
N CYS A 20 -15.29 -1.29 11.06
CA CYS A 20 -15.33 -1.82 9.72
C CYS A 20 -13.98 -2.47 9.47
N ASP A 21 -13.98 -3.79 9.42
CA ASP A 21 -12.81 -4.54 9.01
C ASP A 21 -12.62 -4.36 7.49
N ASN A 22 -11.43 -4.67 7.00
CA ASN A 22 -11.06 -4.64 5.58
C ASN A 22 -11.98 -5.52 4.70
N GLY A 23 -12.87 -6.34 5.29
CA GLY A 23 -13.91 -7.09 4.58
C GLY A 23 -14.76 -6.24 3.64
N LYS A 24 -15.09 -5.00 4.01
CA LYS A 24 -15.85 -4.09 3.11
C LYS A 24 -15.08 -3.68 1.84
N ILE A 25 -13.77 -3.54 1.93
CA ILE A 25 -12.92 -3.30 0.75
C ILE A 25 -12.92 -4.54 -0.14
N SER A 26 -12.73 -5.73 0.44
CA SER A 26 -12.73 -6.99 -0.32
C SER A 26 -14.06 -7.23 -1.02
N ASP A 27 -15.19 -7.01 -0.33
CA ASP A 27 -16.53 -7.14 -0.90
C ASP A 27 -16.72 -6.21 -2.09
N TYR A 28 -16.35 -4.93 -1.93
CA TYR A 28 -16.44 -3.94 -3.00
C TYR A 28 -15.62 -4.37 -4.22
N ILE A 29 -14.37 -4.78 -4.04
CA ILE A 29 -13.49 -5.16 -5.15
C ILE A 29 -14.02 -6.41 -5.87
N ASN A 30 -14.43 -7.44 -5.12
CA ASN A 30 -15.00 -8.66 -5.71
C ASN A 30 -16.30 -8.38 -6.46
N ASN A 31 -17.18 -7.52 -5.93
CA ASN A 31 -18.44 -7.14 -6.58
C ASN A 31 -18.21 -6.37 -7.91
N ASN A 32 -17.05 -5.73 -8.06
CA ASN A 32 -16.63 -5.07 -9.29
C ASN A 32 -15.69 -5.95 -10.14
N GLN A 33 -15.72 -7.27 -9.94
CA GLN A 33 -14.93 -8.28 -10.67
C GLN A 33 -13.40 -8.17 -10.51
N GLY A 34 -12.94 -7.30 -9.61
CA GLY A 34 -11.52 -7.15 -9.29
C GLY A 34 -11.01 -8.20 -8.28
N PHE A 35 -9.73 -8.10 -7.97
CA PHE A 35 -9.09 -8.93 -6.94
C PHE A 35 -8.25 -8.08 -6.00
N LEU A 36 -8.51 -8.19 -4.70
CA LEU A 36 -7.74 -7.50 -3.67
C LEU A 36 -6.40 -8.21 -3.46
N VAL A 37 -5.30 -7.49 -3.72
CA VAL A 37 -3.93 -7.95 -3.46
C VAL A 37 -3.58 -7.75 -1.99
N GLN A 38 -3.78 -6.53 -1.49
CA GLN A 38 -3.41 -6.15 -0.13
C GLN A 38 -4.25 -4.94 0.30
N ALA A 39 -4.61 -4.87 1.59
CA ALA A 39 -5.22 -3.70 2.21
C ALA A 39 -4.52 -3.39 3.54
N LEU A 40 -4.29 -2.11 3.82
CA LEU A 40 -3.54 -1.64 4.98
C LEU A 40 -4.26 -0.45 5.61
N SER A 41 -4.35 -0.43 6.95
CA SER A 41 -4.82 0.76 7.65
C SER A 41 -3.94 1.95 7.31
N SER A 42 -4.58 3.06 6.95
CA SER A 42 -3.91 4.34 6.70
C SER A 42 -4.37 5.41 7.67
N ASP A 43 -4.71 5.04 8.92
CA ASP A 43 -5.21 5.95 9.98
C ASP A 43 -4.34 7.20 10.22
N ARG A 44 -3.09 7.16 9.77
CA ARG A 44 -2.16 8.31 9.74
C ARG A 44 -2.57 9.43 8.79
N ILE A 45 -3.32 9.13 7.74
CA ILE A 45 -3.92 10.10 6.81
C ILE A 45 -5.24 10.60 7.41
N SER A 46 -6.17 9.69 7.68
CA SER A 46 -7.47 9.96 8.30
C SER A 46 -7.94 8.75 9.11
N SER A 47 -8.54 8.96 10.27
CA SER A 47 -9.05 7.85 11.09
C SER A 47 -10.06 7.01 10.30
N GLY A 48 -9.85 5.69 10.26
CA GLY A 48 -10.70 4.75 9.54
C GLY A 48 -10.34 4.60 8.05
N SER A 49 -9.32 5.30 7.55
CA SER A 49 -8.93 5.21 6.14
C SER A 49 -8.12 3.95 5.84
N THR A 50 -8.12 3.53 4.58
CA THR A 50 -7.36 2.37 4.10
C THR A 50 -6.68 2.68 2.76
N ILE A 51 -5.45 2.21 2.60
CA ILE A 51 -4.80 2.07 1.28
C ILE A 51 -4.92 0.61 0.87
N PHE A 52 -5.28 0.37 -0.38
CA PHE A 52 -5.43 -0.98 -0.90
C PHE A 52 -4.97 -1.09 -2.35
N PHE A 53 -4.57 -2.31 -2.70
CA PHE A 53 -3.99 -2.67 -3.98
C PHE A 53 -4.85 -3.74 -4.61
N HIS A 54 -5.18 -3.59 -5.89
CA HIS A 54 -6.09 -4.51 -6.57
C HIS A 54 -5.85 -4.52 -8.08
N TYR A 55 -6.31 -5.57 -8.73
CA TYR A 55 -6.47 -5.62 -10.19
C TYR A 55 -7.95 -5.44 -10.54
N THR A 56 -8.24 -4.83 -11.69
CA THR A 56 -9.62 -4.63 -12.21
C THR A 56 -10.28 -5.92 -12.68
N SER A 57 -9.50 -6.92 -13.09
CA SER A 57 -10.00 -8.20 -13.59
C SER A 57 -9.09 -9.34 -13.14
N LYS A 58 -9.70 -10.43 -12.65
CA LYS A 58 -9.00 -11.69 -12.31
C LYS A 58 -8.49 -12.44 -13.54
N ASN A 59 -9.05 -12.16 -14.72
CA ASN A 59 -8.80 -12.89 -15.95
C ASN A 59 -7.88 -12.14 -16.90
N ASP A 60 -7.38 -10.97 -16.50
CA ASP A 60 -6.38 -10.26 -17.28
C ASP A 60 -5.05 -11.03 -17.19
N GLU A 61 -4.46 -11.33 -18.35
CA GLU A 61 -3.19 -12.04 -18.46
C GLU A 61 -2.01 -11.14 -18.07
N HIS A 62 -2.18 -9.81 -18.21
CA HIS A 62 -1.15 -8.81 -17.91
C HIS A 62 -1.69 -7.71 -17.00
N PRO A 63 -2.15 -8.06 -15.78
CA PRO A 63 -2.87 -7.13 -14.94
C PRO A 63 -1.93 -6.09 -14.30
N ASP A 64 -2.37 -4.84 -14.32
CA ASP A 64 -1.75 -3.73 -13.59
C ASP A 64 -2.23 -3.69 -12.14
N ILE A 65 -1.31 -3.51 -11.17
CA ILE A 65 -1.73 -3.25 -9.78
C ILE A 65 -2.18 -1.78 -9.66
N ILE A 66 -3.41 -1.58 -9.25
CA ILE A 66 -3.98 -0.27 -8.96
C ILE A 66 -3.83 0.02 -7.46
N ALA A 67 -3.24 1.16 -7.12
CA ALA A 67 -3.16 1.67 -5.76
C ALA A 67 -4.28 2.68 -5.50
N SER A 68 -5.16 2.36 -4.56
CA SER A 68 -6.33 3.16 -4.22
C SER A 68 -6.36 3.52 -2.73
N TYR A 69 -6.98 4.66 -2.43
CA TYR A 69 -7.17 5.19 -1.09
C TYR A 69 -8.65 5.42 -0.82
N ALA A 70 -9.16 4.86 0.27
CA ALA A 70 -10.49 5.15 0.80
C ALA A 70 -10.34 5.92 2.12
N SER A 71 -10.93 7.11 2.21
CA SER A 71 -10.94 7.91 3.45
C SER A 71 -11.77 7.27 4.57
N ASP A 72 -12.73 6.43 4.19
CA ASP A 72 -13.51 5.59 5.08
C ASP A 72 -13.55 4.17 4.51
N ARG A 73 -12.93 3.21 5.22
CA ARG A 73 -12.90 1.81 4.81
C ARG A 73 -14.28 1.12 4.79
N CYS A 74 -15.29 1.72 5.44
CA CYS A 74 -16.68 1.28 5.34
C CYS A 74 -17.32 1.62 3.97
N VAL A 75 -16.79 2.63 3.27
CA VAL A 75 -17.37 3.19 2.03
C VAL A 75 -16.35 3.12 0.89
N ALA A 76 -15.95 1.89 0.54
CA ALA A 76 -14.94 1.60 -0.48
C ALA A 76 -15.25 2.21 -1.87
N SER A 77 -16.54 2.40 -2.19
CA SER A 77 -16.99 2.99 -3.46
C SER A 77 -16.60 4.44 -3.68
N GLN A 78 -16.18 5.15 -2.62
CA GLN A 78 -15.66 6.52 -2.70
C GLN A 78 -14.13 6.57 -2.74
N SER A 79 -13.48 5.42 -2.95
CA SER A 79 -12.03 5.37 -3.08
C SER A 79 -11.54 6.12 -4.31
N ILE A 80 -10.33 6.66 -4.20
CA ILE A 80 -9.62 7.30 -5.30
C ILE A 80 -8.41 6.46 -5.67
N THR A 81 -8.19 6.24 -6.96
CA THR A 81 -6.92 5.73 -7.47
C THR A 81 -5.88 6.84 -7.44
N PHE A 82 -4.69 6.54 -6.92
CA PHE A 82 -3.58 7.51 -6.87
C PHE A 82 -2.32 7.03 -7.58
N ASP A 83 -2.20 5.74 -7.90
CA ASP A 83 -1.14 5.23 -8.77
C ASP A 83 -1.53 3.88 -9.40
N THR A 84 -0.78 3.49 -10.43
CA THR A 84 -0.88 2.20 -11.12
C THR A 84 0.52 1.66 -11.39
N TYR A 85 0.77 0.41 -11.03
CA TYR A 85 2.02 -0.29 -11.31
C TYR A 85 1.79 -1.32 -12.41
N SER A 86 2.28 -0.99 -13.60
CA SER A 86 1.99 -1.80 -14.77
C SER A 86 2.70 -3.14 -14.79
N TYR A 87 2.14 -4.07 -15.55
CA TYR A 87 2.83 -5.31 -15.89
C TYR A 87 4.18 -5.02 -16.55
N ASP A 88 5.24 -5.67 -16.09
CA ASP A 88 6.58 -5.51 -16.66
C ASP A 88 7.36 -6.82 -16.54
N GLY A 89 7.28 -7.64 -17.58
CA GLY A 89 7.82 -9.01 -17.60
C GLY A 89 7.06 -10.00 -16.71
N SER A 90 6.54 -9.53 -15.57
CA SER A 90 5.61 -10.22 -14.68
C SER A 90 4.57 -9.24 -14.13
N VAL A 91 3.60 -9.77 -13.40
CA VAL A 91 2.75 -8.95 -12.53
C VAL A 91 3.62 -8.27 -11.46
N ALA A 92 3.33 -7.00 -11.16
CA ALA A 92 3.97 -6.26 -10.10
C ALA A 92 3.73 -6.94 -8.73
N ASN A 93 4.67 -6.79 -7.80
CA ASN A 93 4.54 -7.26 -6.42
C ASN A 93 4.71 -6.07 -5.48
N ILE A 94 3.76 -5.89 -4.56
CA ILE A 94 3.87 -4.89 -3.49
C ILE A 94 4.72 -5.48 -2.37
N GLU A 95 6.01 -5.15 -2.36
CA GLU A 95 6.99 -5.68 -1.41
C GLU A 95 6.84 -5.02 -0.03
N SER A 96 6.57 -3.72 -0.01
CA SER A 96 6.39 -2.99 1.25
C SER A 96 5.63 -1.70 1.06
N VAL A 97 4.85 -1.32 2.07
CA VAL A 97 4.14 -0.04 2.14
C VAL A 97 4.38 0.51 3.54
N PHE A 98 5.04 1.65 3.64
CA PHE A 98 5.45 2.17 4.94
C PHE A 98 5.57 3.69 4.96
N TRP A 99 5.55 4.19 6.17
CA TRP A 99 5.60 5.60 6.49
C TRP A 99 7.03 6.07 6.74
N GLY A 100 7.39 7.22 6.17
CA GLY A 100 8.66 7.86 6.47
C GLY A 100 8.80 8.33 7.92
N ARG A 101 10.05 8.62 8.29
CA ARG A 101 10.45 9.09 9.63
C ARG A 101 11.10 10.48 9.56
N GLY A 102 11.21 11.14 10.72
CA GLY A 102 11.87 12.45 10.83
C GLY A 102 11.27 13.49 9.89
N LYS A 103 12.11 14.11 9.04
CA LYS A 103 11.69 15.10 8.05
C LYS A 103 10.74 14.53 6.97
N TYR A 104 10.77 13.22 6.74
CA TYR A 104 9.92 12.51 5.77
C TYR A 104 8.66 11.91 6.40
N LYS A 105 8.28 12.34 7.61
CA LYS A 105 7.09 11.81 8.29
C LYS A 105 5.77 12.07 7.56
N LYS A 106 5.74 12.90 6.52
CA LYS A 106 4.55 13.11 5.68
C LYS A 106 4.65 12.37 4.34
N ASN A 107 5.61 11.45 4.21
CA ASN A 107 5.78 10.66 3.00
C ASN A 107 5.35 9.21 3.24
N LEU A 108 4.61 8.68 2.26
CA LEU A 108 4.35 7.27 2.07
C LEU A 108 5.40 6.72 1.10
N PHE A 109 5.90 5.52 1.36
CA PHE A 109 6.79 4.80 0.47
C PHE A 109 6.18 3.45 0.11
N ILE A 110 6.26 3.11 -1.16
CA ILE A 110 5.82 1.81 -1.69
C ILE A 110 7.00 1.22 -2.47
N ILE A 111 7.41 0.01 -2.08
CA ILE A 111 8.42 -0.76 -2.81
C ILE A 111 7.65 -1.74 -3.67
N VAL A 112 7.93 -1.70 -4.98
CA VAL A 112 7.34 -2.58 -5.96
C VAL A 112 8.46 -3.38 -6.62
N SER A 113 8.18 -4.65 -6.94
CA SER A 113 9.09 -5.47 -7.72
C SER A 113 8.40 -6.27 -8.81
N TRP A 114 9.17 -6.64 -9.82
CA TRP A 114 8.77 -7.53 -10.91
C TRP A 114 9.75 -8.68 -10.99
N ASN A 115 9.24 -9.91 -11.11
CA ASN A 115 10.07 -11.08 -11.29
C ASN A 115 10.49 -11.16 -12.76
N TYR A 116 11.80 -11.22 -12.98
CA TYR A 116 12.37 -11.40 -14.30
C TYR A 116 12.96 -12.81 -14.38
N ASN A 117 12.45 -13.60 -15.32
CA ASN A 117 13.08 -14.85 -15.71
C ASN A 117 13.21 -14.90 -17.23
N ALA A 118 14.39 -14.52 -17.72
CA ALA A 118 14.79 -14.62 -19.11
C ALA A 118 16.02 -15.54 -19.21
N ASP A 119 15.78 -16.84 -18.99
CA ASP A 119 16.80 -17.91 -19.04
C ASP A 119 17.62 -17.88 -20.35
N GLY A 120 16.99 -17.50 -21.46
CA GLY A 120 17.64 -17.40 -22.78
C GLY A 120 18.77 -16.36 -22.87
N VAL A 121 18.84 -15.40 -21.94
CA VAL A 121 19.92 -14.41 -21.85
C VAL A 121 20.60 -14.39 -20.48
N SER A 122 20.41 -15.46 -19.68
CA SER A 122 20.97 -15.56 -18.33
C SER A 122 20.62 -14.35 -17.43
N THR A 123 19.36 -13.91 -17.50
CA THR A 123 18.83 -12.84 -16.64
C THR A 123 17.72 -13.39 -15.76
N VAL A 124 17.99 -13.52 -14.46
CA VAL A 124 17.06 -14.05 -13.46
C VAL A 124 17.15 -13.21 -12.19
N GLY A 125 16.01 -12.75 -11.67
CA GLY A 125 15.97 -11.97 -10.44
C GLY A 125 14.72 -11.12 -10.32
N LYS A 126 14.87 -9.99 -9.64
CA LYS A 126 13.80 -9.00 -9.46
C LYS A 126 14.24 -7.63 -9.95
N TYR A 127 13.36 -6.93 -10.66
CA TYR A 127 13.48 -5.51 -10.90
C TYR A 127 12.73 -4.76 -9.81
N TYR A 128 13.33 -3.74 -9.20
CA TYR A 128 12.75 -3.01 -8.08
C TYR A 128 12.59 -1.54 -8.40
N SER A 129 11.53 -0.94 -7.86
CA SER A 129 11.34 0.50 -7.81
C SER A 129 10.77 0.92 -6.45
N VAL A 130 11.20 2.09 -5.96
CA VAL A 130 10.69 2.69 -4.72
C VAL A 130 9.97 3.97 -5.06
N PHE A 131 8.66 3.97 -4.86
CA PHE A 131 7.81 5.12 -5.09
C PHE A 131 7.61 5.88 -3.78
N ALA A 132 7.80 7.18 -3.82
CA ALA A 132 7.51 8.07 -2.69
C ALA A 132 6.30 8.94 -3.03
N TYR A 133 5.42 9.15 -2.05
CA TYR A 133 4.23 9.98 -2.19
C TYR A 133 4.15 10.98 -1.06
N ASP A 134 3.71 12.19 -1.39
CA ASP A 134 3.21 13.14 -0.42
C ASP A 134 1.74 12.82 -0.14
N TYR A 135 1.30 12.99 1.10
CA TYR A 135 -0.11 12.95 1.44
C TYR A 135 -0.55 14.25 2.12
N GLU A 136 -1.63 14.82 1.60
CA GLU A 136 -2.27 16.01 2.16
C GLU A 136 -3.78 15.84 2.17
N LYS A 137 -4.36 15.80 3.38
CA LYS A 137 -5.80 15.58 3.61
C LYS A 137 -6.29 14.29 2.96
N THR A 138 -6.92 14.38 1.79
CA THR A 138 -7.49 13.25 1.05
C THR A 138 -6.73 12.95 -0.24
N LYS A 139 -5.64 13.66 -0.52
CA LYS A 139 -4.88 13.51 -1.76
C LYS A 139 -3.54 12.86 -1.47
N ILE A 140 -3.26 11.78 -2.20
CA ILE A 140 -1.94 11.16 -2.29
C ILE A 140 -1.38 11.55 -3.66
N THR A 141 -0.15 12.04 -3.73
CA THR A 141 0.47 12.46 -4.99
C THR A 141 1.91 12.01 -5.01
N LYS A 142 2.35 11.45 -6.13
CA LYS A 142 3.71 10.96 -6.28
C LYS A 142 4.71 12.11 -6.15
N ASN A 143 5.72 11.91 -5.32
CA ASN A 143 6.83 12.80 -5.12
C ASN A 143 8.01 12.33 -5.97
N GLU A 144 8.09 12.82 -7.20
CA GLU A 144 9.11 12.40 -8.17
C GLU A 144 10.55 12.73 -7.69
N ASN A 145 10.72 13.88 -7.04
CA ASN A 145 12.01 14.31 -6.50
C ASN A 145 12.56 13.38 -5.41
N LEU A 146 11.66 12.76 -4.64
CA LEU A 146 12.04 11.80 -3.61
C LEU A 146 12.17 10.38 -4.20
N THR A 147 11.27 10.01 -5.12
CA THR A 147 11.29 8.74 -5.85
C THR A 147 12.62 8.53 -6.59
N ILE A 148 13.09 9.53 -7.33
CA ILE A 148 14.33 9.44 -8.13
C ILE A 148 15.59 9.18 -7.29
N LYS A 149 15.56 9.46 -5.98
CA LYS A 149 16.71 9.20 -5.09
C LYS A 149 17.03 7.72 -4.93
N PHE A 150 16.03 6.86 -5.10
CA PHE A 150 16.21 5.41 -4.93
C PHE A 150 16.71 4.74 -6.19
N LYS A 151 16.43 5.34 -7.37
CA LYS A 151 16.62 4.73 -8.70
C LYS A 151 15.91 3.37 -8.80
N GLU A 152 15.54 2.98 -10.00
CA GLU A 152 15.10 1.62 -10.27
C GLU A 152 16.30 0.70 -10.55
N GLY A 153 16.14 -0.61 -10.39
CA GLY A 153 17.24 -1.53 -10.71
C GLY A 153 17.01 -3.00 -10.39
N HIS A 154 17.88 -3.83 -10.97
CA HIS A 154 17.86 -5.29 -10.82
C HIS A 154 18.57 -5.77 -9.55
N ASP A 155 18.04 -6.84 -8.97
CA ASP A 155 18.69 -7.68 -7.97
C ASP A 155 18.64 -9.13 -8.46
N GLY A 156 19.81 -9.76 -8.57
CA GLY A 156 19.92 -11.12 -9.09
C GLY A 156 21.07 -11.26 -10.08
N PHE A 157 20.81 -11.98 -11.17
CA PHE A 157 21.75 -12.22 -12.25
C PHE A 157 21.24 -11.53 -13.51
N VAL A 158 22.04 -10.68 -14.14
CA VAL A 158 21.71 -9.95 -15.37
C VAL A 158 22.86 -10.12 -16.34
N ASP A 159 22.57 -10.64 -17.52
CA ASP A 159 23.56 -10.87 -18.59
C ASP A 159 24.82 -11.60 -18.11
N GLY A 160 24.66 -12.65 -17.30
CA GLY A 160 25.81 -13.40 -16.79
C GLY A 160 26.49 -12.80 -15.55
N LYS A 161 25.96 -11.71 -14.97
CA LYS A 161 26.61 -10.99 -13.85
C LYS A 161 25.68 -10.82 -12.66
N VAL A 162 26.23 -10.97 -11.45
CA VAL A 162 25.49 -10.66 -10.22
C VAL A 162 25.33 -9.15 -10.09
N VAL A 163 24.08 -8.69 -10.03
CA VAL A 163 23.70 -7.30 -9.77
C VAL A 163 22.94 -7.25 -8.45
N LYS A 164 23.15 -6.20 -7.66
CA LYS A 164 22.47 -6.02 -6.37
C LYS A 164 21.73 -4.69 -6.34
N TYR A 165 20.45 -4.73 -6.03
CA TYR A 165 19.67 -3.54 -5.76
C TYR A 165 19.64 -3.26 -4.25
N ARG A 166 19.77 -1.99 -3.89
CA ARG A 166 19.95 -1.58 -2.50
C ARG A 166 18.64 -1.46 -1.72
N PHE A 167 17.56 -0.99 -2.34
CA PHE A 167 16.37 -0.51 -1.62
C PHE A 167 15.23 -1.54 -1.65
N LYS A 168 15.50 -2.73 -1.14
CA LYS A 168 14.57 -3.88 -1.23
C LYS A 168 13.58 -3.93 -0.08
N THR A 169 13.92 -3.31 1.06
CA THR A 169 13.11 -3.31 2.27
C THR A 169 12.83 -1.90 2.79
N ALA A 170 11.78 -1.77 3.61
CA ALA A 170 11.49 -0.53 4.32
C ALA A 170 12.69 -0.04 5.16
N SER A 171 13.43 -0.96 5.77
CA SER A 171 14.61 -0.64 6.57
C SER A 171 15.73 -0.04 5.72
N ASP A 172 15.97 -0.54 4.51
CA ASP A 172 16.99 -0.01 3.60
C ASP A 172 16.70 1.42 3.18
N VAL A 173 15.43 1.68 2.83
CA VAL A 173 14.94 3.01 2.46
C VAL A 173 15.04 3.99 3.63
N LEU A 174 14.52 3.61 4.80
CA LEU A 174 14.55 4.47 5.99
C LEU A 174 15.99 4.78 6.41
N SER A 175 16.87 3.78 6.41
CA SER A 175 18.29 3.96 6.75
C SER A 175 19.03 4.89 5.79
N TYR A 176 18.64 4.91 4.51
CA TYR A 176 19.20 5.85 3.54
C TYR A 176 18.72 7.28 3.77
N LEU A 177 17.43 7.45 4.06
CA LEU A 177 16.83 8.76 4.35
C LEU A 177 17.29 9.37 5.68
N GLU A 178 17.61 8.56 6.69
CA GLU A 178 18.15 9.06 7.96
C GLU A 178 19.59 9.61 7.81
N LYS A 179 20.34 9.09 6.83
CA LYS A 179 21.72 9.53 6.55
C LYS A 179 21.81 10.74 5.60
N ASN A 180 20.70 11.14 4.96
CA ASN A 180 20.66 12.16 3.90
C ASN A 180 19.48 13.14 4.03
#